data_AF-A0A918PJY1-F1
#
_entry.id   AF-A0A918PJY1-F1
#
_cell.length_a   1.000
_cell.length_b   1.000
_cell.length_c   1.000
_cell.angle_alpha   90.00
_cell.angle_beta   90.00
_cell.angle_gamma   90.00
#
_symmetry.space_group_name_H-M   'P 1'
#
loop_
_entity.id
_entity.type
_entity.pdbx_description
1 polymer ?
#
loop_
_entity_poly.entity_id
_entity_poly.type
_entity_poly.pdbx_seq_one_letter_code
_entity_poly.pdbx_strand_id
1 'polypeptide(L)'
;MDGTAEQEFLRSLEALPSADDRRRGEPPTPLVCPRPGHPAGHRCLTLGPGPAPDLDFRALVELLTGRYGGPRNLAMGGFTDPTVTERTGLPLLTPFGDRVTEMRAWANGDQWIGCGTLRADGGPDGPALVLLLAERPPPPPRAPSGVSWLDLLADATEWTREAVHPVDWPAVEALLGTPLPTEYKQLAERFGPGGFDGYLTVLVPGAADIAFDLVDWHNSSLHFAERSGDELWAPHGLHPAPGGLLQWAHTEQRFTFYWRLDHPDPDRWPILTHSGDFGDAWERFDGSLAECVHDHLLSAPGYSGPHWFDSYDSYDSYDSYDSDDSPGGPD
;
A
#
# COMPACT_ATOMS: atom_id res chain seq x y z
N MET A 1 27.37 8.16 -31.35
CA MET A 1 26.86 6.78 -31.43
C MET A 1 26.72 6.30 -29.99
N ASP A 2 25.54 6.12 -29.42
CA ASP A 2 24.22 6.03 -30.03
C ASP A 2 23.15 6.42 -28.98
N GLY A 3 22.62 7.65 -29.05
CA GLY A 3 21.54 8.13 -28.17
C GLY A 3 20.20 7.46 -28.43
N THR A 4 20.16 6.54 -29.39
CA THR A 4 18.97 5.85 -29.89
C THR A 4 18.47 4.81 -28.90
N ALA A 5 19.36 4.05 -28.24
CA ALA A 5 18.99 3.01 -27.28
C ALA A 5 18.48 3.59 -25.95
N GLU A 6 19.13 4.64 -25.44
CA GLU A 6 18.68 5.38 -24.25
C GLU A 6 17.34 6.09 -24.50
N GLN A 7 17.15 6.70 -25.67
CA GLN A 7 15.87 7.30 -26.05
C GLN A 7 14.76 6.27 -26.31
N GLU A 8 15.09 5.09 -26.82
CA GLU A 8 14.13 3.98 -26.95
C GLU A 8 13.73 3.44 -25.58
N PHE A 9 14.67 3.38 -24.64
CA PHE A 9 14.43 3.02 -23.25
C PHE A 9 13.53 4.04 -22.53
N LEU A 10 13.87 5.33 -22.57
CA LEU A 10 13.06 6.39 -21.97
C LEU A 10 11.66 6.45 -22.58
N ARG A 11 11.53 6.34 -23.91
CA ARG A 11 10.22 6.20 -24.57
C ARG A 11 9.46 4.96 -24.12
N SER A 12 10.15 3.87 -23.85
CA SER A 12 9.51 2.64 -23.36
C SER A 12 9.00 2.78 -21.93
N LEU A 13 9.71 3.53 -21.07
CA LEU A 13 9.23 3.90 -19.73
C LEU A 13 8.08 4.90 -19.78
N GLU A 14 8.14 5.90 -20.67
CA GLU A 14 7.06 6.87 -20.90
C GLU A 14 5.80 6.20 -21.46
N ALA A 15 5.98 5.14 -22.28
CA ALA A 15 4.89 4.35 -22.83
C ALA A 15 4.28 3.37 -21.81
N LEU A 16 4.87 3.21 -20.62
CA LEU A 16 4.18 2.50 -19.55
C LEU A 16 3.03 3.39 -19.06
N PRO A 17 1.78 2.91 -19.10
CA PRO A 17 0.63 3.68 -18.66
C PRO A 17 0.89 4.21 -17.24
N SER A 18 0.77 5.53 -17.11
CA SER A 18 0.65 6.16 -15.79
C SER A 18 -0.65 5.70 -15.12
N ALA A 19 -0.77 5.91 -13.81
CA ALA A 19 -2.04 5.70 -13.12
C ALA A 19 -3.18 6.50 -13.79
N ASP A 20 -2.87 7.65 -14.40
CA ASP A 20 -3.83 8.57 -15.02
C ASP A 20 -4.35 8.12 -16.40
N ASP A 21 -3.53 7.43 -17.20
CA ASP A 21 -3.91 7.01 -18.56
C ASP A 21 -5.10 6.03 -18.57
N ARG A 22 -5.35 5.32 -17.46
CA ARG A 22 -6.48 4.36 -17.34
C ARG A 22 -7.74 4.93 -16.71
N ARG A 23 -7.69 6.15 -16.17
CA ARG A 23 -8.87 6.84 -15.61
C ARG A 23 -9.91 7.22 -16.69
N ARG A 24 -9.61 7.05 -17.99
CA ARG A 24 -10.51 7.39 -19.12
C ARG A 24 -11.58 6.35 -19.47
N GLY A 25 -11.71 5.26 -18.71
CA GLY A 25 -12.82 4.29 -18.87
C GLY A 25 -12.78 3.44 -20.13
N GLU A 26 -11.64 3.39 -20.82
CA GLU A 26 -11.43 2.50 -21.97
C GLU A 26 -11.06 1.11 -21.45
N PRO A 27 -11.66 0.01 -21.96
CA PRO A 27 -11.34 -1.33 -21.50
C PRO A 27 -9.84 -1.61 -21.66
N PRO A 28 -9.20 -2.30 -20.70
CA PRO A 28 -7.78 -2.58 -20.76
C PRO A 28 -7.47 -3.30 -22.07
N THR A 29 -6.53 -2.74 -22.84
CA THR A 29 -6.05 -3.41 -24.05
C THR A 29 -5.32 -4.68 -23.62
N PRO A 30 -5.69 -5.87 -24.14
CA PRO A 30 -5.06 -7.11 -23.75
C PRO A 30 -3.55 -7.06 -24.02
N LEU A 31 -2.78 -7.47 -23.02
CA LEU A 31 -1.32 -7.45 -23.11
C LEU A 31 -0.84 -8.65 -23.93
N VAL A 32 -0.26 -8.35 -25.10
CA VAL A 32 0.29 -9.36 -26.01
C VAL A 32 1.79 -9.16 -26.17
N CYS A 33 2.56 -10.18 -25.81
CA CYS A 33 4.00 -10.19 -26.00
C CYS A 33 4.34 -10.68 -27.41
N PRO A 34 5.17 -9.94 -28.19
CA PRO A 34 5.55 -10.38 -29.55
C PRO A 34 6.62 -11.49 -29.56
N ARG A 35 7.10 -11.95 -28.39
CA ARG A 35 8.17 -12.95 -28.31
C ARG A 35 7.64 -14.36 -28.48
N PRO A 36 8.27 -15.20 -29.33
CA PRO A 36 7.90 -16.61 -29.44
C PRO A 36 8.03 -17.35 -28.11
N GLY A 37 7.03 -18.15 -27.76
CA GLY A 37 7.02 -18.99 -26.54
C GLY A 37 6.59 -18.28 -25.26
N HIS A 38 6.34 -16.97 -25.30
CA HIS A 38 5.79 -16.22 -24.16
C HIS A 38 4.25 -16.41 -24.06
N PRO A 39 3.69 -16.63 -22.86
CA PRO A 39 2.23 -16.72 -22.67
C PRO A 39 1.53 -15.39 -22.95
N ALA A 40 0.19 -15.40 -23.04
CA ALA A 40 -0.62 -14.18 -23.09
C ALA A 40 -0.75 -13.54 -21.69
N GLY A 41 -1.18 -12.28 -21.64
CA GLY A 41 -1.41 -11.56 -20.38
C GLY A 41 -0.21 -10.75 -19.90
N HIS A 42 0.83 -10.57 -20.74
CA HIS A 42 1.95 -9.69 -20.45
C HIS A 42 2.56 -9.07 -21.71
N ARG A 43 3.34 -8.02 -21.50
CA ARG A 43 4.23 -7.42 -22.50
C ARG A 43 5.57 -7.17 -21.84
N CYS A 44 6.65 -7.68 -22.41
CA CYS A 44 8.00 -7.51 -21.87
C CYS A 44 8.95 -6.86 -22.87
N LEU A 45 9.94 -6.15 -22.33
CA LEU A 45 11.06 -5.54 -23.02
C LEU A 45 12.34 -6.00 -22.32
N THR A 46 13.28 -6.58 -23.06
CA THR A 46 14.63 -6.83 -22.55
C THR A 46 15.53 -5.73 -23.06
N LEU A 47 16.28 -5.14 -22.15
CA LEU A 47 17.31 -4.16 -22.44
C LEU A 47 18.62 -4.95 -22.53
N GLY A 48 19.22 -4.95 -23.72
CA GLY A 48 20.55 -5.53 -23.91
C GLY A 48 21.62 -4.70 -23.18
N PRO A 49 22.88 -5.18 -23.13
CA PRO A 49 24.00 -4.38 -22.66
C PRO A 49 24.25 -3.23 -23.66
N GLY A 50 23.53 -2.13 -23.49
CA GLY A 50 23.67 -0.90 -24.27
C GLY A 50 24.70 0.06 -23.66
N PRO A 51 25.08 1.13 -24.37
CA PRO A 51 26.18 2.02 -23.98
C PRO A 51 25.84 2.99 -22.83
N ALA A 52 24.71 2.81 -22.12
CA ALA A 52 24.32 3.60 -20.95
C ALA A 52 24.88 2.91 -19.69
N PRO A 53 26.09 3.27 -19.22
CA PRO A 53 26.81 2.51 -18.19
C PRO A 53 26.20 2.68 -16.80
N ASP A 54 25.38 3.72 -16.63
CA ASP A 54 24.85 4.16 -15.34
C ASP A 54 23.46 3.61 -15.03
N LEU A 55 22.81 2.96 -16.00
CA LEU A 55 21.47 2.41 -15.85
C LEU A 55 21.54 0.91 -15.57
N ASP A 56 21.53 0.56 -14.30
CA ASP A 56 21.48 -0.81 -13.81
C ASP A 56 20.11 -1.15 -13.21
N PHE A 57 19.99 -2.39 -12.70
CA PHE A 57 18.79 -2.85 -12.01
C PHE A 57 18.38 -1.93 -10.86
N ARG A 58 19.35 -1.41 -10.10
CA ARG A 58 19.10 -0.56 -8.94
C ARG A 58 18.54 0.79 -9.36
N ALA A 59 19.14 1.44 -10.36
CA ALA A 59 18.67 2.71 -10.89
C ALA A 59 17.22 2.62 -11.41
N LEU A 60 16.88 1.49 -12.05
CA LEU A 60 15.53 1.24 -12.55
C LEU A 60 14.53 0.99 -11.42
N VAL A 61 14.93 0.25 -10.38
CA VAL A 61 14.10 0.07 -9.18
C VAL A 61 13.86 1.41 -8.49
N GLU A 62 14.87 2.25 -8.34
CA GLU A 62 14.74 3.58 -7.72
C GLU A 62 13.77 4.48 -8.52
N LEU A 63 13.93 4.53 -9.85
CA LEU A 63 13.03 5.30 -10.72
C LEU A 63 11.59 4.83 -10.63
N LEU A 64 11.35 3.51 -10.70
CA LEU A 64 10.01 2.95 -10.60
C LEU A 64 9.45 3.11 -9.19
N THR A 65 10.29 3.06 -8.15
CA THR A 65 9.87 3.30 -6.77
C THR A 65 9.39 4.73 -6.58
N GLY A 66 10.11 5.70 -7.14
CA GLY A 66 9.69 7.10 -7.13
C GLY A 66 8.39 7.36 -7.90
N ARG A 67 7.99 6.47 -8.82
CA ARG A 67 6.81 6.63 -9.68
C ARG A 67 5.61 5.75 -9.31
N TYR A 68 5.84 4.62 -8.64
CA TYR A 68 4.82 3.61 -8.37
C TYR A 68 4.85 3.10 -6.92
N GLY A 69 5.63 3.74 -6.05
CA GLY A 69 5.73 3.38 -4.63
C GLY A 69 6.66 2.19 -4.37
N GLY A 70 6.61 1.64 -3.16
CA GLY A 70 7.51 0.55 -2.76
C GLY A 70 7.38 -0.71 -3.64
N PRO A 71 8.50 -1.32 -4.06
CA PRO A 71 8.46 -2.59 -4.79
C PRO A 71 8.26 -3.80 -3.88
N ARG A 72 7.57 -4.81 -4.39
CA ARG A 72 7.62 -6.18 -3.90
C ARG A 72 8.82 -6.93 -4.47
N ASN A 73 9.54 -7.66 -3.63
CA ASN A 73 10.56 -8.62 -4.10
C ASN A 73 9.88 -9.92 -4.53
N LEU A 74 10.02 -10.32 -5.79
CA LEU A 74 9.50 -11.62 -6.29
C LEU A 74 10.61 -12.67 -6.44
N ALA A 75 11.82 -12.23 -6.77
CA ALA A 75 12.99 -13.09 -6.87
C ALA A 75 14.27 -12.34 -6.47
N MET A 76 15.19 -13.04 -5.84
CA MET A 76 16.52 -12.54 -5.44
C MET A 76 17.57 -13.64 -5.60
N GLY A 77 18.69 -13.35 -6.24
CA GLY A 77 19.77 -14.31 -6.46
C GLY A 77 19.36 -15.60 -7.17
N GLY A 78 18.29 -15.57 -7.97
CA GLY A 78 17.72 -16.75 -8.66
C GLY A 78 16.75 -17.57 -7.80
N PHE A 79 16.45 -17.15 -6.58
CA PHE A 79 15.42 -17.75 -5.74
C PHE A 79 14.13 -16.96 -5.83
N THR A 80 13.05 -17.63 -6.21
CA THR A 80 11.70 -17.07 -6.18
C THR A 80 11.17 -17.10 -4.74
N ASP A 81 10.53 -16.01 -4.33
CA ASP A 81 9.80 -15.96 -3.07
C ASP A 81 8.68 -17.02 -3.07
N PRO A 82 8.65 -17.96 -2.10
CA PRO A 82 7.70 -19.07 -2.09
C PRO A 82 6.24 -18.65 -1.93
N THR A 83 6.00 -17.40 -1.56
CA THR A 83 4.67 -16.84 -1.32
C THR A 83 4.07 -16.15 -2.56
N VAL A 84 4.75 -16.28 -3.70
CA VAL A 84 4.28 -15.79 -5.00
C VAL A 84 3.17 -16.69 -5.54
N THR A 85 2.06 -16.07 -5.93
CA THR A 85 0.85 -16.68 -6.49
C THR A 85 0.44 -15.91 -7.75
N GLU A 86 -0.54 -16.42 -8.51
CA GLU A 86 -1.13 -15.70 -9.65
C GLU A 86 -1.52 -14.26 -9.30
N ARG A 87 -2.10 -14.07 -8.11
CA ARG A 87 -2.54 -12.78 -7.63
C ARG A 87 -1.38 -11.89 -7.20
N THR A 88 -0.30 -12.46 -6.68
CA THR A 88 0.76 -11.73 -5.97
C THR A 88 2.04 -11.54 -6.79
N GLY A 89 2.01 -11.81 -8.09
CA GLY A 89 3.10 -11.47 -9.01
C GLY A 89 3.66 -12.61 -9.84
N LEU A 90 3.11 -13.83 -9.75
CA LEU A 90 3.52 -14.96 -10.62
C LEU A 90 3.46 -14.65 -12.13
N PRO A 91 2.50 -13.84 -12.64
CA PRO A 91 2.50 -13.43 -14.04
C PRO A 91 3.78 -12.71 -14.48
N LEU A 92 4.53 -12.10 -13.56
CA LEU A 92 5.81 -11.45 -13.86
C LEU A 92 6.99 -12.43 -13.96
N LEU A 93 6.88 -13.62 -13.37
CA LEU A 93 7.92 -14.64 -13.39
C LEU A 93 7.70 -15.66 -14.52
N THR A 94 6.43 -15.99 -14.79
CA THR A 94 6.01 -17.02 -15.75
C THR A 94 6.69 -16.91 -17.13
N PRO A 95 6.87 -15.72 -17.73
CA PRO A 95 7.48 -15.61 -19.06
C PRO A 95 8.95 -16.05 -19.13
N PHE A 96 9.65 -16.04 -17.99
CA PHE A 96 11.10 -16.24 -17.93
C PHE A 96 11.51 -17.44 -17.07
N GLY A 97 10.64 -17.91 -16.18
CA GLY A 97 10.86 -19.09 -15.36
C GLY A 97 12.14 -19.00 -14.52
N ASP A 98 12.96 -20.05 -14.58
CA ASP A 98 14.22 -20.20 -13.84
C ASP A 98 15.34 -19.24 -14.29
N ARG A 99 15.13 -18.50 -15.37
CA ARG A 99 16.08 -17.50 -15.86
C ARG A 99 16.05 -16.23 -15.02
N VAL A 100 15.01 -15.97 -14.24
CA VAL A 100 14.92 -14.76 -13.41
C VAL A 100 15.93 -14.83 -12.27
N THR A 101 16.86 -13.87 -12.21
CA THR A 101 17.79 -13.72 -11.07
C THR A 101 17.27 -12.73 -10.04
N GLU A 102 16.76 -11.60 -10.50
CA GLU A 102 16.10 -10.60 -9.66
C GLU A 102 14.76 -10.24 -10.26
N MET A 103 13.76 -9.97 -9.43
CA MET A 103 12.50 -9.38 -9.86
C MET A 103 11.91 -8.50 -8.75
N ARG A 104 11.53 -7.28 -9.12
CA ARG A 104 10.73 -6.34 -8.34
C ARG A 104 9.40 -6.13 -9.03
N ALA A 105 8.35 -5.97 -8.24
CA ALA A 105 6.99 -5.79 -8.74
C ALA A 105 6.31 -4.59 -8.08
N TRP A 106 5.59 -3.81 -8.87
CA TRP A 106 4.72 -2.73 -8.41
C TRP A 106 3.30 -2.99 -8.89
N ALA A 107 2.33 -2.71 -8.02
CA ALA A 107 0.93 -2.75 -8.37
C ALA A 107 0.52 -1.43 -9.05
N ASN A 108 -0.21 -1.51 -10.16
CA ASN A 108 -0.82 -0.36 -10.80
C ASN A 108 -2.20 -0.73 -11.38
N GLY A 109 -3.26 -0.51 -10.60
CA GLY A 109 -4.63 -0.86 -10.98
C GLY A 109 -4.80 -2.35 -11.28
N ASP A 110 -5.24 -2.70 -12.47
CA ASP A 110 -5.41 -4.08 -12.97
C ASP A 110 -4.13 -4.67 -13.60
N GLN A 111 -2.96 -4.07 -13.36
CA GLN A 111 -1.68 -4.59 -13.86
C GLN A 111 -0.57 -4.62 -12.82
N TRP A 112 0.36 -5.53 -13.06
CA TRP A 112 1.67 -5.59 -12.46
C TRP A 112 2.70 -4.90 -13.35
N ILE A 113 3.60 -4.13 -12.74
CA ILE A 113 4.82 -3.62 -13.36
C ILE A 113 5.97 -4.44 -12.79
N GLY A 114 6.79 -5.05 -13.62
CA GLY A 114 7.95 -5.85 -13.24
C GLY A 114 9.25 -5.24 -13.75
N CYS A 115 10.27 -5.23 -12.90
CA CYS A 115 11.66 -4.92 -13.24
C CYS A 115 12.54 -6.05 -12.72
N GLY A 116 13.39 -6.62 -13.55
CA GLY A 116 14.23 -7.73 -13.14
C GLY A 116 15.52 -7.87 -13.93
N THR A 117 16.31 -8.86 -13.53
CA THR A 117 17.47 -9.33 -14.28
C THR A 117 17.28 -10.79 -14.65
N LEU A 118 17.79 -11.17 -15.82
CA LEU A 118 17.77 -12.53 -16.33
C LEU A 118 19.21 -13.09 -16.39
N ARG A 119 19.37 -14.38 -16.08
CA ARG A 119 20.62 -15.11 -16.31
C ARG A 119 21.01 -14.99 -17.78
N ALA A 120 22.28 -14.70 -18.02
CA ALA A 120 22.86 -14.76 -19.36
C ALA A 120 22.82 -16.22 -19.86
N ASP A 121 22.47 -16.42 -21.13
CA ASP A 121 22.41 -17.75 -21.76
C ASP A 121 23.83 -18.30 -22.10
N GLY A 122 24.85 -17.91 -21.32
CA GLY A 122 26.26 -18.27 -21.54
C GLY A 122 26.98 -17.48 -22.65
N GLY A 123 26.37 -16.42 -23.17
CA GLY A 123 27.00 -15.47 -24.10
C GLY A 123 27.96 -14.48 -23.41
N PRO A 124 28.74 -13.70 -24.18
CA PRO A 124 29.69 -12.70 -23.64
C PRO A 124 29.00 -11.50 -22.95
N ASP A 125 27.69 -11.39 -23.10
CA ASP A 125 26.87 -10.33 -22.54
C ASP A 125 26.46 -10.64 -21.10
N GLY A 126 26.56 -9.63 -20.22
CA GLY A 126 26.16 -9.72 -18.81
C GLY A 126 24.66 -10.01 -18.61
N PRO A 127 24.19 -10.10 -17.35
CA PRO A 127 22.78 -10.33 -17.06
C PRO A 127 21.90 -9.29 -17.77
N ALA A 128 20.83 -9.74 -18.41
CA ALA A 128 19.96 -8.88 -19.19
C ALA A 128 18.90 -8.23 -18.30
N LEU A 129 18.70 -6.92 -18.41
CA LEU A 129 17.63 -6.21 -17.70
C LEU A 129 16.30 -6.46 -18.41
N VAL A 130 15.24 -6.64 -17.65
CA VAL A 130 13.89 -6.83 -18.18
C VAL A 130 12.90 -5.90 -17.49
N LEU A 131 12.07 -5.27 -18.31
CA LEU A 131 10.86 -4.56 -17.89
C LEU A 131 9.65 -5.30 -18.45
N LEU A 132 8.59 -5.42 -17.66
CA LEU A 132 7.37 -6.04 -18.14
C LEU A 132 6.13 -5.50 -17.45
N LEU A 133 5.04 -5.53 -18.20
CA LEU A 133 3.68 -5.38 -17.69
C LEU A 133 3.02 -6.74 -17.72
N ALA A 134 2.29 -7.11 -16.67
CA ALA A 134 1.43 -8.28 -16.68
C ALA A 134 0.05 -7.93 -16.13
N GLU A 135 -0.96 -8.70 -16.52
CA GLU A 135 -2.30 -8.57 -15.96
C GLU A 135 -2.28 -8.95 -14.47
N ARG A 136 -3.00 -8.16 -13.66
CA ARG A 136 -3.23 -8.44 -12.24
C ARG A 136 -4.67 -8.93 -12.09
N PRO A 137 -4.88 -10.15 -11.57
CA PRO A 137 -6.24 -10.62 -11.29
C PRO A 137 -6.97 -9.62 -10.40
N PRO A 138 -8.26 -9.33 -10.65
CA PRO A 138 -9.04 -8.48 -9.76
C PRO A 138 -9.04 -9.10 -8.35
N PRO A 139 -9.16 -8.29 -7.28
CA PRO A 139 -9.31 -8.83 -5.94
C PRO A 139 -10.50 -9.79 -5.91
N PRO A 140 -10.48 -10.80 -5.03
CA PRO A 140 -11.59 -11.74 -4.92
C PRO A 140 -12.89 -10.95 -4.69
N PRO A 141 -14.03 -11.42 -5.22
CA PRO A 141 -15.31 -10.77 -4.97
C PRO A 141 -15.57 -10.69 -3.47
N ARG A 142 -16.35 -9.68 -3.06
CA ARG A 142 -16.91 -9.45 -1.72
C ARG A 142 -17.03 -10.76 -0.92
N ALA A 143 -16.64 -10.71 0.37
CA ALA A 143 -16.70 -11.84 1.28
C ALA A 143 -17.98 -12.66 1.06
N PRO A 144 -17.89 -14.02 1.06
CA PRO A 144 -19.06 -14.86 0.91
C PRO A 144 -20.15 -14.39 1.87
N SER A 145 -21.38 -14.26 1.38
CA SER A 145 -22.50 -13.77 2.18
C SER A 145 -22.60 -14.54 3.51
N GLY A 146 -22.46 -13.83 4.63
CA GLY A 146 -22.53 -14.40 5.98
C GLY A 146 -21.18 -14.53 6.70
N VAL A 147 -20.06 -14.12 6.09
CA VAL A 147 -18.75 -14.03 6.75
C VAL A 147 -18.45 -12.57 7.12
N SER A 148 -17.99 -12.33 8.35
CA SER A 148 -17.56 -11.01 8.81
C SER A 148 -16.16 -10.68 8.30
N TRP A 149 -15.97 -9.51 7.71
CA TRP A 149 -14.64 -9.05 7.31
C TRP A 149 -13.69 -8.86 8.48
N LEU A 150 -14.20 -8.50 9.67
CA LEU A 150 -13.40 -8.44 10.89
C LEU A 150 -12.88 -9.82 11.32
N ASP A 151 -13.67 -10.87 11.12
CA ASP A 151 -13.21 -12.23 11.41
C ASP A 151 -12.16 -12.68 10.39
N LEU A 152 -12.35 -12.34 9.11
CA LEU A 152 -11.32 -12.59 8.09
C LEU A 152 -10.01 -11.85 8.38
N LEU A 153 -10.07 -10.60 8.85
CA LEU A 153 -8.88 -9.86 9.27
C LEU A 153 -8.19 -10.50 10.48
N ALA A 154 -8.97 -10.91 11.49
CA ALA A 154 -8.42 -11.56 12.67
C ALA A 154 -7.78 -12.92 12.33
N ASP A 155 -8.44 -13.73 11.50
CA ASP A 155 -7.90 -14.99 11.02
C ASP A 155 -6.63 -14.78 10.19
N ALA A 156 -6.63 -13.79 9.28
CA ALA A 156 -5.48 -13.48 8.44
C ALA A 156 -4.26 -13.02 9.25
N THR A 157 -4.49 -12.34 10.38
CA THR A 157 -3.44 -11.83 11.27
C THR A 157 -3.10 -12.76 12.44
N GLU A 158 -3.72 -13.96 12.49
CA GLU A 158 -3.67 -14.87 13.64
C GLU A 158 -4.01 -14.17 14.98
N TRP A 159 -4.85 -13.14 14.94
CA TRP A 159 -5.22 -12.34 16.11
C TRP A 159 -6.18 -13.10 17.02
N THR A 160 -5.66 -13.54 18.17
CA THR A 160 -6.37 -14.41 19.12
C THR A 160 -6.78 -13.73 20.41
N ARG A 161 -6.47 -12.43 20.60
CA ARG A 161 -6.90 -11.68 21.79
C ARG A 161 -8.40 -11.39 21.75
N GLU A 162 -9.12 -11.79 22.81
CA GLU A 162 -10.47 -11.28 23.09
C GLU A 162 -10.36 -9.78 23.43
N ALA A 163 -11.24 -8.95 22.87
CA ALA A 163 -11.21 -7.48 22.93
C ALA A 163 -10.82 -6.90 24.31
N VAL A 164 -9.80 -6.04 24.36
CA VAL A 164 -9.25 -5.46 25.61
C VAL A 164 -9.19 -3.93 25.62
N HIS A 165 -9.70 -3.23 24.60
CA HIS A 165 -9.61 -1.76 24.52
C HIS A 165 -10.99 -1.10 24.66
N PRO A 166 -11.52 -0.93 25.89
CA PRO A 166 -12.79 -0.24 26.08
C PRO A 166 -12.64 1.24 25.70
N VAL A 167 -13.43 1.69 24.74
CA VAL A 167 -13.48 3.10 24.30
C VAL A 167 -14.80 3.72 24.75
N ASP A 168 -14.75 4.93 25.31
CA ASP A 168 -15.95 5.73 25.61
C ASP A 168 -16.47 6.39 24.32
N TRP A 169 -17.20 5.60 23.51
CA TRP A 169 -17.72 6.07 22.23
C TRP A 169 -18.60 7.33 22.32
N PRO A 170 -19.54 7.45 23.29
CA PRO A 170 -20.28 8.70 23.45
C PRO A 170 -19.40 9.93 23.65
N ALA A 171 -18.29 9.82 24.39
CA ALA A 171 -17.34 10.92 24.56
C ALA A 171 -16.59 11.24 23.26
N VAL A 172 -16.10 10.21 22.55
CA VAL A 172 -15.39 10.37 21.26
C VAL A 172 -16.29 11.00 20.21
N GLU A 173 -17.52 10.48 20.04
CA GLU A 173 -18.50 11.00 19.07
C GLU A 173 -18.94 12.43 19.41
N ALA A 174 -18.98 12.80 20.69
CA ALA A 174 -19.23 14.18 21.12
C ALA A 174 -18.07 15.13 20.80
N LEU A 175 -16.82 14.68 20.94
CA LEU A 175 -15.62 15.47 20.59
C LEU A 175 -15.51 15.67 19.08
N LEU A 176 -15.78 14.62 18.29
CA LEU A 176 -15.80 14.70 16.83
C LEU A 176 -17.06 15.40 16.32
N GLY A 177 -18.15 15.44 17.08
CA GLY A 177 -19.42 16.03 16.65
C GLY A 177 -20.19 15.20 15.62
N THR A 178 -19.92 13.89 15.54
CA THR A 178 -20.53 12.95 14.59
C THR A 178 -20.47 11.51 15.13
N PRO A 179 -21.47 10.66 14.89
CA PRO A 179 -21.38 9.23 15.23
C PRO A 179 -20.35 8.53 14.35
N LEU A 180 -19.77 7.41 14.80
CA LEU A 180 -18.81 6.64 14.00
C LEU A 180 -19.39 5.32 13.50
N PRO A 181 -18.87 4.77 12.38
CA PRO A 181 -19.32 3.48 11.85
C PRO A 181 -19.20 2.36 12.87
N THR A 182 -20.19 1.46 12.89
CA THR A 182 -20.28 0.32 13.81
C THR A 182 -19.08 -0.61 13.68
N GLU A 183 -18.68 -0.94 12.45
CA GLU A 183 -17.56 -1.86 12.20
C GLU A 183 -16.21 -1.27 12.62
N TYR A 184 -16.05 0.06 12.52
CA TYR A 184 -14.86 0.75 13.03
C TYR A 184 -14.73 0.60 14.55
N LYS A 185 -15.83 0.83 15.28
CA LYS A 185 -15.85 0.70 16.74
C LYS A 185 -15.48 -0.72 17.17
N GLN A 186 -16.02 -1.73 16.48
CA GLN A 186 -15.68 -3.13 16.70
C GLN A 186 -14.21 -3.44 16.38
N LEU A 187 -13.65 -2.89 15.30
CA LEU A 187 -12.23 -3.05 14.97
C LEU A 187 -11.35 -2.44 16.07
N ALA A 188 -11.61 -1.20 16.47
CA ALA A 188 -10.86 -0.49 17.50
C ALA A 188 -10.88 -1.22 18.85
N GLU A 189 -12.03 -1.73 19.30
CA GLU A 189 -12.11 -2.48 20.56
C GLU A 189 -11.41 -3.85 20.48
N ARG A 190 -11.41 -4.48 19.29
CA ARG A 190 -10.84 -5.82 19.07
C ARG A 190 -9.32 -5.80 18.94
N PHE A 191 -8.79 -4.84 18.18
CA PHE A 191 -7.36 -4.77 17.86
C PHE A 191 -6.60 -3.76 18.71
N GLY A 192 -7.26 -2.69 19.17
CA GLY A 192 -6.60 -1.58 19.86
C GLY A 192 -5.76 -0.72 18.91
N PRO A 193 -5.03 0.27 19.46
CA PRO A 193 -4.05 1.05 18.69
C PRO A 193 -2.98 0.15 18.09
N GLY A 194 -2.72 0.28 16.79
CA GLY A 194 -1.73 -0.56 16.12
C GLY A 194 -1.75 -0.48 14.61
N GLY A 195 -0.90 -1.31 14.00
CA GLY A 195 -0.72 -1.37 12.57
C GLY A 195 -0.76 -2.80 12.04
N PHE A 196 -1.40 -2.97 10.89
CA PHE A 196 -1.36 -4.21 10.11
C PHE A 196 -0.09 -4.23 9.25
N ASP A 197 0.68 -5.32 9.36
CA ASP A 197 1.92 -5.58 8.62
C ASP A 197 3.03 -4.52 8.79
N GLY A 198 2.92 -3.65 9.80
CA GLY A 198 3.72 -2.43 9.89
C GLY A 198 3.49 -1.46 8.73
N TYR A 199 2.42 -1.65 7.95
CA TYR A 199 2.14 -0.92 6.73
C TYR A 199 0.93 0.01 6.89
N LEU A 200 -0.19 -0.49 7.40
CA LEU A 200 -1.44 0.25 7.55
C LEU A 200 -1.75 0.46 9.02
N THR A 201 -1.77 1.71 9.44
CA THR A 201 -2.07 2.11 10.82
C THR A 201 -3.49 2.65 10.89
N VAL A 202 -4.30 2.06 11.78
CA VAL A 202 -5.64 2.54 12.09
C VAL A 202 -5.55 3.53 13.24
N LEU A 203 -6.17 4.70 13.08
CA LEU A 203 -6.26 5.68 14.14
C LEU A 203 -7.30 5.20 15.16
N VAL A 204 -6.93 5.07 16.43
CA VAL A 204 -7.79 4.55 17.51
C VAL A 204 -7.84 5.59 18.64
N PRO A 205 -9.05 6.01 19.10
CA PRO A 205 -9.16 6.97 20.18
C PRO A 205 -8.51 6.49 21.48
N GLY A 206 -7.86 7.39 22.18
CA GLY A 206 -7.09 7.13 23.38
C GLY A 206 -5.69 6.57 23.12
N ALA A 207 -5.20 6.56 21.88
CA ALA A 207 -3.81 6.17 21.60
C ALA A 207 -2.84 7.19 22.21
N ALA A 208 -1.70 6.72 22.74
CA ALA A 208 -0.76 7.56 23.47
C ALA A 208 -0.03 8.59 22.57
N ASP A 209 0.19 8.24 21.29
CA ASP A 209 0.78 9.14 20.30
C ASP A 209 -0.32 9.75 19.42
N ILE A 210 -0.26 11.06 19.23
CA ILE A 210 -1.13 11.82 18.32
C ILE A 210 -1.13 11.25 16.89
N ALA A 211 -0.02 10.65 16.45
CA ALA A 211 0.07 10.01 15.15
C ALA A 211 -0.91 8.84 15.00
N PHE A 212 -1.38 8.26 16.10
CA PHE A 212 -2.24 7.08 16.14
C PHE A 212 -3.61 7.35 16.77
N ASP A 213 -3.86 8.53 17.32
CA ASP A 213 -5.13 8.90 17.93
C ASP A 213 -6.07 9.57 16.92
N LEU A 214 -7.30 9.04 16.79
CA LEU A 214 -8.30 9.56 15.85
C LEU A 214 -8.67 11.03 16.10
N VAL A 215 -8.90 11.38 17.36
CA VAL A 215 -9.43 12.69 17.75
C VAL A 215 -8.34 13.75 17.67
N ASP A 216 -7.17 13.47 18.22
CA ASP A 216 -6.05 14.39 18.21
C ASP A 216 -5.50 14.58 16.80
N TRP A 217 -5.44 13.52 15.97
CA TRP A 217 -5.08 13.65 14.56
C TRP A 217 -6.06 14.53 13.79
N HIS A 218 -7.37 14.36 14.01
CA HIS A 218 -8.39 15.19 13.37
C HIS A 218 -8.26 16.67 13.78
N ASN A 219 -8.08 16.94 15.07
CA ASN A 219 -7.87 18.30 15.59
C ASN A 219 -6.60 18.95 15.05
N SER A 220 -5.50 18.18 14.95
CA SER A 220 -4.26 18.62 14.33
C SER A 220 -4.44 18.97 12.85
N SER A 221 -5.19 18.14 12.11
CA SER A 221 -5.51 18.39 10.70
C SER A 221 -6.33 19.67 10.51
N LEU A 222 -7.32 19.91 11.37
CA LEU A 222 -8.08 21.16 11.38
C LEU A 222 -7.18 22.37 11.68
N HIS A 223 -6.32 22.27 12.69
CA HIS A 223 -5.39 23.34 13.03
C HIS A 223 -4.40 23.64 11.90
N PHE A 224 -3.94 22.61 11.19
CA PHE A 224 -3.11 22.77 10.00
C PHE A 224 -3.87 23.49 8.89
N ALA A 225 -5.11 23.06 8.59
CA ALA A 225 -5.95 23.67 7.57
C ALA A 225 -6.20 25.17 7.85
N GLU A 226 -6.45 25.54 9.11
CA GLU A 226 -6.63 26.94 9.52
C GLU A 226 -5.39 27.80 9.28
N ARG A 227 -4.19 27.23 9.45
CA ARG A 227 -2.92 27.97 9.36
C ARG A 227 -2.34 28.02 7.95
N SER A 228 -2.55 26.96 7.18
CA SER A 228 -1.85 26.69 5.93
C SER A 228 -2.77 26.57 4.72
N GLY A 229 -4.09 26.61 4.92
CA GLY A 229 -5.09 26.35 3.90
C GLY A 229 -5.50 24.88 3.86
N ASP A 230 -6.65 24.61 3.25
CA ASP A 230 -7.29 23.29 3.17
C ASP A 230 -7.11 22.60 1.81
N GLU A 231 -6.18 23.10 0.98
CA GLU A 231 -5.94 22.62 -0.39
C GLU A 231 -5.66 21.10 -0.44
N LEU A 232 -5.01 20.56 0.60
CA LEU A 232 -4.74 19.11 0.72
C LEU A 232 -6.01 18.25 0.79
N TRP A 233 -7.13 18.81 1.23
CA TRP A 233 -8.42 18.12 1.33
C TRP A 233 -9.40 18.56 0.26
N ALA A 234 -9.01 19.44 -0.67
CA ALA A 234 -9.86 19.85 -1.77
C ALA A 234 -10.17 18.66 -2.70
N PRO A 235 -11.39 18.58 -3.28
CA PRO A 235 -12.50 19.54 -3.16
C PRO A 235 -13.42 19.26 -1.97
N HIS A 236 -13.10 18.31 -1.10
CA HIS A 236 -14.01 17.80 -0.07
C HIS A 236 -13.98 18.62 1.23
N GLY A 237 -12.81 19.13 1.61
CA GLY A 237 -12.58 19.76 2.91
C GLY A 237 -12.63 18.77 4.08
N LEU A 238 -12.36 19.26 5.29
CA LEU A 238 -12.44 18.47 6.52
C LEU A 238 -13.81 18.63 7.20
N HIS A 239 -14.27 17.59 7.89
CA HIS A 239 -15.36 17.74 8.87
C HIS A 239 -14.96 18.82 9.89
N PRO A 240 -15.82 19.81 10.25
CA PRO A 240 -17.28 19.81 10.14
C PRO A 240 -17.87 20.46 8.87
N ALA A 241 -17.09 20.70 7.81
CA ALA A 241 -17.67 21.13 6.54
C ALA A 241 -18.70 20.10 6.03
N PRO A 242 -19.80 20.51 5.36
CA PRO A 242 -20.80 19.58 4.85
C PRO A 242 -20.20 18.53 3.89
N GLY A 243 -20.33 17.24 4.23
CA GLY A 243 -19.69 16.17 3.47
C GLY A 243 -18.17 16.10 3.62
N GLY A 244 -17.63 16.76 4.65
CA GLY A 244 -16.21 16.82 4.94
C GLY A 244 -15.62 15.45 5.30
N LEU A 245 -14.30 15.41 5.28
CA LEU A 245 -13.52 14.21 5.50
C LEU A 245 -13.13 14.03 6.97
N LEU A 246 -13.17 12.78 7.43
CA LEU A 246 -12.59 12.34 8.70
C LEU A 246 -11.61 11.21 8.43
N GLN A 247 -10.33 11.44 8.69
CA GLN A 247 -9.28 10.44 8.48
C GLN A 247 -9.38 9.34 9.53
N TRP A 248 -9.23 8.08 9.13
CA TRP A 248 -9.31 6.93 10.04
C TRP A 248 -8.12 5.97 9.94
N ALA A 249 -7.34 6.05 8.87
CA ALA A 249 -6.09 5.32 8.75
C ALA A 249 -5.10 6.07 7.86
N HIS A 250 -3.85 5.64 7.95
CA HIS A 250 -2.81 5.97 7.01
C HIS A 250 -1.84 4.80 6.84
N THR A 251 -0.99 4.89 5.82
CA THR A 251 0.14 3.96 5.67
C THR A 251 1.45 4.69 5.84
N GLU A 252 2.54 3.95 6.06
CA GLU A 252 3.90 4.50 6.03
C GLU A 252 4.23 5.23 4.72
N GLN A 253 3.60 4.80 3.62
CA GLN A 253 3.75 5.39 2.28
C GLN A 253 2.83 6.58 2.04
N ARG A 254 2.29 7.20 3.10
CA ARG A 254 1.43 8.40 3.04
C ARG A 254 0.14 8.21 2.24
N PHE A 255 -0.31 6.98 2.00
CA PHE A 255 -1.70 6.74 1.65
C PHE A 255 -2.56 7.05 2.86
N THR A 256 -3.62 7.82 2.66
CA THR A 256 -4.52 8.27 3.71
C THR A 256 -5.94 7.83 3.39
N PHE A 257 -6.68 7.48 4.43
CA PHE A 257 -8.01 6.90 4.33
C PHE A 257 -8.98 7.74 5.12
N TYR A 258 -10.07 8.15 4.48
CA TYR A 258 -11.07 9.04 5.06
C TYR A 258 -12.46 8.43 4.92
N TRP A 259 -13.33 8.70 5.89
CA TRP A 259 -14.77 8.65 5.64
C TRP A 259 -15.21 9.98 5.06
N ARG A 260 -16.12 9.95 4.10
CA ARG A 260 -16.87 11.13 3.65
C ARG A 260 -18.22 11.17 4.35
N LEU A 261 -18.47 12.19 5.15
CA LEU A 261 -19.65 12.28 6.01
C LEU A 261 -20.88 12.79 5.24
N ASP A 262 -21.30 12.04 4.21
CA ASP A 262 -22.33 12.44 3.25
C ASP A 262 -23.69 11.74 3.44
N HIS A 263 -23.84 10.94 4.50
CA HIS A 263 -25.06 10.20 4.81
C HIS A 263 -25.38 10.28 6.33
N PRO A 264 -26.65 10.31 6.77
CA PRO A 264 -27.00 10.37 8.20
C PRO A 264 -26.69 9.09 8.99
N ASP A 265 -26.68 7.95 8.30
CA ASP A 265 -26.22 6.66 8.84
C ASP A 265 -24.71 6.50 8.56
N PRO A 266 -23.85 6.43 9.60
CA PRO A 266 -22.40 6.35 9.44
C PRO A 266 -21.94 5.04 8.80
N ASP A 267 -22.73 3.96 8.91
CA ASP A 267 -22.41 2.67 8.27
C ASP A 267 -22.54 2.71 6.74
N ARG A 268 -22.98 3.85 6.18
CA ARG A 268 -23.14 4.07 4.75
C ARG A 268 -22.21 5.13 4.19
N TRP A 269 -21.28 5.65 5.01
CA TRP A 269 -20.27 6.57 4.52
C TRP A 269 -19.31 5.85 3.57
N PRO A 270 -19.05 6.41 2.38
CA PRO A 270 -18.01 5.89 1.52
C PRO A 270 -16.64 6.17 2.13
N ILE A 271 -15.69 5.30 1.83
CA ILE A 271 -14.28 5.53 2.12
C ILE A 271 -13.66 6.23 0.92
N LEU A 272 -12.93 7.32 1.17
CA LEU A 272 -12.06 7.94 0.18
C LEU A 272 -10.61 7.67 0.54
N THR A 273 -9.81 7.25 -0.44
CA THR A 273 -8.37 7.10 -0.29
C THR A 273 -7.63 8.16 -1.11
N HIS A 274 -6.49 8.60 -0.59
CA HIS A 274 -5.65 9.60 -1.22
C HIS A 274 -4.18 9.23 -1.07
N SER A 275 -3.46 9.19 -2.19
CA SER A 275 -2.01 8.97 -2.24
C SER A 275 -1.30 10.31 -2.37
N GLY A 276 -0.62 10.77 -1.32
CA GLY A 276 0.07 12.06 -1.31
C GLY A 276 1.13 12.24 -2.40
N ASP A 277 1.67 11.15 -2.95
CA ASP A 277 2.78 11.17 -3.92
C ASP A 277 2.36 10.91 -5.37
N PHE A 278 1.10 10.50 -5.64
CA PHE A 278 0.63 10.06 -6.97
C PHE A 278 -0.67 10.76 -7.41
N GLY A 279 -0.59 12.09 -7.53
CA GLY A 279 -1.61 12.95 -8.12
C GLY A 279 -2.79 13.28 -7.18
N ASP A 280 -3.46 14.40 -7.45
CA ASP A 280 -4.56 14.99 -6.65
C ASP A 280 -5.89 14.18 -6.70
N ALA A 281 -5.83 12.88 -7.01
CA ALA A 281 -7.01 12.09 -7.35
C ALA A 281 -7.46 11.20 -6.19
N TRP A 282 -8.60 11.58 -5.61
CA TRP A 282 -9.35 10.80 -4.63
C TRP A 282 -9.94 9.53 -5.26
N GLU A 283 -9.75 8.39 -4.61
CA GLU A 283 -10.38 7.13 -4.99
C GLU A 283 -11.51 6.79 -4.02
N ARG A 284 -12.66 6.38 -4.57
CA ARG A 284 -13.84 6.03 -3.78
C ARG A 284 -13.94 4.51 -3.63
N PHE A 285 -14.13 4.08 -2.40
CA PHE A 285 -14.40 2.70 -2.02
C PHE A 285 -15.79 2.57 -1.39
N ASP A 286 -16.67 1.83 -2.06
CA ASP A 286 -18.07 1.60 -1.67
C ASP A 286 -18.22 0.24 -0.97
N GLY A 287 -17.52 0.08 0.16
CA GLY A 287 -17.52 -1.11 0.98
C GLY A 287 -17.28 -0.79 2.46
N SER A 288 -17.17 -1.83 3.27
CA SER A 288 -16.94 -1.71 4.71
C SER A 288 -15.47 -1.34 5.02
N LEU A 289 -15.19 -0.91 6.25
CA LEU A 289 -13.82 -0.55 6.65
C LEU A 289 -12.93 -1.79 6.66
N ALA A 290 -13.40 -2.89 7.23
CA ALA A 290 -12.64 -4.12 7.32
C ALA A 290 -12.39 -4.71 5.92
N GLU A 291 -13.33 -4.57 5.00
CA GLU A 291 -13.12 -4.91 3.58
C GLU A 291 -12.03 -4.04 2.95
N CYS A 292 -12.05 -2.73 3.21
CA CYS A 292 -11.05 -1.80 2.68
C CYS A 292 -9.65 -2.13 3.19
N VAL A 293 -9.50 -2.40 4.50
CA VAL A 293 -8.25 -2.83 5.13
C VAL A 293 -7.79 -4.15 4.52
N HIS A 294 -8.68 -5.14 4.44
CA HIS A 294 -8.34 -6.45 3.88
C HIS A 294 -7.89 -6.34 2.42
N ASP A 295 -8.58 -5.57 1.59
CA ASP A 295 -8.19 -5.36 0.18
C ASP A 295 -6.83 -4.67 0.06
N HIS A 296 -6.55 -3.68 0.91
CA HIS A 296 -5.25 -3.00 0.94
C HIS A 296 -4.12 -3.89 1.45
N LEU A 297 -4.36 -4.71 2.49
CA LEU A 297 -3.36 -5.67 2.97
C LEU A 297 -3.03 -6.73 1.93
N LEU A 298 -4.04 -7.25 1.24
CA LEU A 298 -3.83 -8.21 0.17
C LEU A 298 -3.21 -7.59 -1.08
N SER A 299 -3.45 -6.32 -1.34
CA SER A 299 -2.97 -5.60 -2.51
C SER A 299 -1.63 -4.86 -2.30
N ALA A 300 -1.15 -4.78 -1.06
CA ALA A 300 0.09 -4.09 -0.70
C ALA A 300 1.30 -4.72 -1.42
N PRO A 301 2.07 -3.94 -2.20
CA PRO A 301 3.29 -4.43 -2.82
C PRO A 301 4.36 -4.66 -1.75
N GLY A 302 4.66 -5.93 -1.47
CA GLY A 302 5.78 -6.30 -0.61
C GLY A 302 5.49 -7.40 0.39
N TYR A 303 4.20 -7.72 0.60
CA TYR A 303 3.81 -8.59 1.68
C TYR A 303 3.13 -9.87 1.21
N SER A 304 3.58 -10.99 1.74
CA SER A 304 3.04 -12.32 1.43
C SER A 304 3.42 -13.40 2.44
N GLY A 305 3.97 -13.00 3.59
CA GLY A 305 3.96 -13.83 4.79
C GLY A 305 2.56 -13.90 5.41
N PRO A 306 2.38 -14.64 6.51
CA PRO A 306 1.20 -14.47 7.34
C PRO A 306 1.09 -13.00 7.73
N HIS A 307 -0.09 -12.39 7.59
CA HIS A 307 -0.30 -11.03 8.05
C HIS A 307 -0.12 -10.98 9.56
N TRP A 308 0.27 -9.83 10.09
CA TRP A 308 0.34 -9.64 11.54
C TRP A 308 -0.23 -8.29 11.92
N PHE A 309 -0.68 -8.19 13.16
CA PHE A 309 -1.04 -6.92 13.77
C PHE A 309 -0.06 -6.59 14.89
N ASP A 310 0.56 -5.42 14.81
CA ASP A 310 1.44 -4.90 15.86
C ASP A 310 0.65 -3.96 16.78
N SER A 311 0.55 -4.30 18.06
CA SER A 311 -0.18 -3.50 19.06
C SER A 311 0.76 -2.47 19.69
N TYR A 312 0.34 -1.21 19.64
CA TYR A 312 1.12 -0.08 20.15
C TYR A 312 0.93 0.17 21.64
N ASP A 313 0.09 -0.61 22.33
CA ASP A 313 -0.08 -0.53 23.79
C ASP A 313 1.21 -0.87 24.57
N SER A 314 2.20 -1.46 23.91
CA SER A 314 3.45 -1.91 24.52
C SER A 314 4.60 -0.89 24.52
N TYR A 315 4.45 0.23 23.80
CA TYR A 315 5.50 1.26 23.71
C TYR A 315 5.71 2.07 25.00
N ASP A 316 4.88 1.84 26.03
CA ASP A 316 5.10 2.34 27.40
C ASP A 316 6.27 1.66 28.14
N SER A 317 6.98 0.69 27.54
CA SER A 317 8.05 -0.06 28.22
C SER A 317 9.49 0.27 27.81
N TYR A 318 9.71 1.10 26.78
CA TYR A 318 11.06 1.40 26.27
C TYR A 318 11.71 2.68 26.81
N ASP A 319 11.15 3.28 27.86
CA ASP A 319 11.68 4.49 28.54
C ASP A 319 12.35 4.20 29.91
N SER A 320 12.97 3.02 30.08
CA SER A 320 13.70 2.69 31.33
C SER A 320 15.20 2.42 31.18
N TYR A 321 15.82 2.66 30.03
CA TYR A 321 17.29 2.66 29.90
C TYR A 321 17.85 4.06 29.72
N ASP A 322 17.95 4.80 30.83
CA ASP A 322 19.17 5.45 31.35
C ASP A 322 18.79 6.55 32.34
N SER A 323 18.45 6.15 33.57
CA SER A 323 18.65 7.00 34.75
C SER A 323 18.67 6.15 36.01
N ASP A 324 19.65 5.26 36.14
CA ASP A 324 20.09 4.77 37.44
C ASP A 324 21.59 5.01 37.60
N ASP A 325 21.87 6.14 38.27
CA ASP A 325 22.56 6.17 39.55
C ASP A 325 23.77 5.21 39.67
N SER A 326 24.97 5.74 39.43
CA SER A 326 26.18 5.10 39.94
C SER A 326 26.32 5.42 41.44
N PRO A 327 26.29 4.42 42.34
CA PRO A 327 26.47 4.63 43.75
C PRO A 327 27.95 4.94 44.02
N GLY A 328 28.18 5.90 44.91
CA GLY A 328 29.53 6.24 45.35
C GLY A 328 30.23 5.11 46.13
N GLY A 329 31.56 5.11 46.02
CA GLY A 329 32.50 4.64 47.06
C GLY A 329 33.66 3.77 46.52
N PRO A 330 34.77 3.63 47.27
CA PRO A 330 35.45 4.62 48.12
C PRO A 330 36.98 4.74 47.86
N ASP A 331 37.58 5.65 48.63
CA ASP A 331 39.00 6.05 48.82
C ASP A 331 39.54 7.23 48.00
#